data_AF-A0A2P1QRL9-F1
#
_entry.id   AF-A0A2P1QRL9-F1
#
_cell.length_a   1.000
_cell.length_b   1.000
_cell.length_c   1.000
_cell.angle_alpha   90.00
_cell.angle_beta   90.00
_cell.angle_gamma   90.00
#
_symmetry.space_group_name_H-M   'P 1'
#
loop_
_entity.id
_entity.type
_entity.pdbx_description
1 polymer ?
#
loop_
_entity_poly.entity_id
_entity_poly.type
_entity_poly.pdbx_seq_one_letter_code
_entity_poly.pdbx_strand_id
1 'polypeptide(L)'
;MIFISVALFPEAKPLIETLGLKILRDKTPFPIYQNEKYALTVSGTGKIFSAMSVAFLLNEFKNSVANSSWILNFGICGAPKESFKIGESFLIHKIKDEGSAKSIYPDILFKSPIPESVLLTVDKPVFQNEISELPNTLVDMEAFGFFQASRKFFSSDKIRIVKTVSDYFTKLESEKEIGIIDTISLGIKKALPDILSILSIPVSKGNEIELRQNETAALSFITEFLRLSETEKIQLKDWMIGYKIRTGNSSEQGLNILKSENGILNLKETAVKTREEGRKGLYALRQFYQS
;
A
#
# COMPACT_ATOMS: atom_id res chain seq x y z
N MET A 1 -1.92 -10.53 8.75
CA MET A 1 -1.23 -11.49 7.87
C MET A 1 -0.53 -10.71 6.75
N ILE A 2 0.55 -11.22 6.17
CA ILE A 2 1.19 -10.64 4.99
C ILE A 2 0.88 -11.51 3.79
N PHE A 3 0.35 -10.92 2.73
CA PHE A 3 -0.02 -11.62 1.50
C PHE A 3 1.08 -11.43 0.45
N ILE A 4 1.41 -12.48 -0.28
CA ILE A 4 2.45 -12.48 -1.30
C ILE A 4 1.88 -13.08 -2.59
N SER A 5 2.11 -12.41 -3.72
CA SER A 5 1.77 -12.93 -5.05
C SER A 5 3.03 -12.96 -5.90
N VAL A 6 3.32 -14.13 -6.46
CA VAL A 6 4.42 -14.34 -7.43
C VAL A 6 3.86 -15.03 -8.67
N ALA A 7 4.49 -14.87 -9.82
CA ALA A 7 3.99 -15.42 -11.08
C ALA A 7 4.38 -16.89 -11.24
N LEU A 8 5.61 -17.22 -10.88
CA LEU A 8 6.24 -18.49 -11.19
C LEU A 8 6.60 -19.27 -9.92
N PHE A 9 6.46 -20.59 -9.94
CA PHE A 9 6.91 -21.44 -8.83
C PHE A 9 8.41 -21.29 -8.52
N PRO A 10 9.32 -21.16 -9.50
CA PRO A 10 10.73 -20.80 -9.26
C PRO A 10 10.94 -19.53 -8.43
N GLU A 11 10.06 -18.53 -8.55
CA GLU A 11 10.10 -17.32 -7.71
C GLU A 11 9.59 -17.61 -6.29
N ALA A 12 8.57 -18.46 -6.19
CA ALA A 12 7.96 -18.86 -4.93
C ALA A 12 8.90 -19.70 -4.06
N LYS A 13 9.65 -20.62 -4.67
CA LYS A 13 10.40 -21.67 -3.97
C LYS A 13 11.35 -21.12 -2.89
N PRO A 14 12.23 -20.13 -3.18
CA PRO A 14 13.11 -19.58 -2.14
C PRO A 14 12.34 -18.90 -1.00
N LEU A 15 11.20 -18.26 -1.29
CA LEU A 15 10.34 -17.64 -0.28
C LEU A 15 9.63 -18.69 0.59
N ILE A 16 9.13 -19.76 -0.03
CA ILE A 16 8.48 -20.89 0.67
C ILE A 16 9.46 -21.52 1.66
N GLU A 17 10.68 -21.82 1.21
CA GLU A 17 11.73 -22.41 2.04
C GLU A 17 12.15 -21.47 3.18
N THR A 18 12.39 -20.19 2.88
CA THR A 18 12.90 -19.21 3.86
C THR A 18 11.85 -18.82 4.90
N LEU A 19 10.59 -18.70 4.50
CA LEU A 19 9.48 -18.32 5.38
C LEU A 19 8.82 -19.54 6.06
N GLY A 20 9.23 -20.77 5.72
CA GLY A 20 8.66 -22.00 6.27
C GLY A 20 7.18 -22.20 5.91
N LEU A 21 6.80 -21.90 4.66
CA LEU A 21 5.41 -21.99 4.21
C LEU A 21 5.05 -23.44 3.87
N LYS A 22 3.80 -23.82 4.15
CA LYS A 22 3.25 -25.14 3.81
C LYS A 22 2.14 -24.99 2.79
N ILE A 23 2.10 -25.90 1.82
CA ILE A 23 1.04 -25.91 0.80
C ILE A 23 -0.34 -26.13 1.46
N LEU A 24 -1.31 -25.33 1.05
CA LEU A 24 -2.72 -25.56 1.33
C LEU A 24 -3.19 -26.71 0.43
N ARG A 25 -3.56 -27.84 1.03
CA ARG A 25 -3.81 -29.09 0.30
C ARG A 25 -5.13 -29.13 -0.45
N ASP A 26 -6.02 -28.19 -0.17
CA ASP A 26 -7.29 -28.08 -0.88
C ASP A 26 -7.04 -27.76 -2.36
N LYS A 27 -7.84 -28.36 -3.24
CA LYS A 27 -7.76 -28.08 -4.68
C LYS A 27 -8.22 -26.65 -4.93
N THR A 28 -7.25 -25.76 -5.02
CA THR A 28 -7.44 -24.35 -5.33
C THR A 28 -7.05 -24.09 -6.79
N PRO A 29 -7.72 -23.15 -7.48
CA PRO A 29 -7.35 -22.77 -8.86
C PRO A 29 -5.95 -22.17 -8.97
N PHE A 30 -5.43 -21.62 -7.86
CA PHE A 30 -4.07 -21.08 -7.75
C PHE A 30 -3.38 -21.72 -6.54
N PRO A 31 -2.16 -22.28 -6.66
CA PRO A 31 -1.45 -22.86 -5.53
C PRO A 31 -1.21 -21.84 -4.42
N ILE A 32 -1.61 -22.19 -3.19
CA ILE A 32 -1.42 -21.37 -2.00
C ILE A 32 -0.46 -22.06 -1.03
N TYR A 33 0.51 -21.31 -0.51
CA TYR A 33 1.43 -21.72 0.55
C TYR A 33 1.28 -20.76 1.72
N GLN A 34 1.13 -21.28 2.94
CA GLN A 34 0.85 -20.43 4.09
C GLN A 34 1.49 -20.92 5.39
N ASN A 35 1.53 -20.00 6.35
CA ASN A 35 1.66 -20.24 7.78
C ASN A 35 0.82 -19.18 8.53
N GLU A 36 1.00 -19.03 9.84
CA GLU A 36 0.24 -18.07 10.65
C GLU A 36 0.46 -16.60 10.25
N LYS A 37 1.62 -16.27 9.66
CA LYS A 37 2.03 -14.90 9.35
C LYS A 37 1.90 -14.56 7.87
N TYR A 38 2.12 -15.51 6.97
CA TYR A 38 2.23 -15.29 5.53
C TYR A 38 1.28 -16.20 4.74
N ALA A 39 0.68 -15.66 3.68
CA ALA A 39 0.01 -16.42 2.64
C ALA A 39 0.57 -16.02 1.28
N LEU A 40 1.13 -16.98 0.54
CA LEU A 40 1.74 -16.81 -0.77
C LEU A 40 0.91 -17.55 -1.81
N THR A 41 0.58 -16.90 -2.92
CA THR A 41 -0.05 -17.54 -4.09
C THR A 41 0.88 -17.50 -5.30
N VAL A 42 0.85 -18.56 -6.10
CA VAL A 42 1.48 -18.60 -7.43
C VAL A 42 0.41 -18.32 -8.48
N SER A 43 0.47 -17.15 -9.10
CA SER A 43 -0.60 -16.66 -9.99
C SER A 43 -0.59 -17.29 -11.37
N GLY A 44 0.60 -17.65 -11.87
CA GLY A 44 0.84 -17.78 -13.30
C GLY A 44 1.15 -16.43 -13.95
N THR A 45 1.66 -16.48 -15.17
CA THR A 45 2.15 -15.32 -15.94
C THR A 45 1.00 -14.47 -16.49
N GLY A 46 1.16 -13.15 -16.43
CA GLY A 46 0.25 -12.19 -17.04
C GLY A 46 -0.75 -11.54 -16.07
N LYS A 47 -1.14 -10.30 -16.38
CA LYS A 47 -1.92 -9.43 -15.50
C LYS A 47 -3.30 -9.96 -15.15
N ILE A 48 -3.93 -10.73 -16.04
CA ILE A 48 -5.25 -11.33 -15.79
C ILE A 48 -5.14 -12.41 -14.71
N PHE A 49 -4.21 -13.36 -14.89
CA PHE A 49 -3.95 -14.42 -13.90
C PHE A 49 -3.50 -13.84 -12.56
N SER A 50 -2.63 -12.83 -12.60
CA SER A 50 -2.22 -12.08 -11.41
C SER A 50 -3.41 -11.49 -10.65
N ALA A 51 -4.29 -10.74 -11.33
CA ALA A 51 -5.47 -10.15 -10.72
C ALA A 51 -6.44 -11.20 -10.14
N MET A 52 -6.71 -12.27 -10.88
CA MET A 52 -7.59 -13.35 -10.45
C MET A 52 -7.04 -14.07 -9.21
N SER A 53 -5.73 -14.35 -9.18
CA SER A 53 -5.09 -15.04 -8.06
C SER A 53 -5.15 -14.22 -6.77
N VAL A 54 -5.00 -12.89 -6.86
CA VAL A 54 -5.09 -11.97 -5.72
C VAL A 54 -6.51 -11.92 -5.19
N ALA A 55 -7.50 -11.76 -6.06
CA ALA A 55 -8.90 -11.74 -5.67
C ALA A 55 -9.31 -13.06 -4.99
N PHE A 56 -8.86 -14.19 -5.54
CA PHE A 56 -9.08 -15.51 -4.96
C PHE A 56 -8.40 -15.63 -3.58
N LEU A 57 -7.10 -15.35 -3.49
CA LEU A 57 -6.33 -15.42 -2.25
C LEU A 57 -6.97 -14.58 -1.13
N LEU A 58 -7.33 -13.33 -1.41
CA LEU A 58 -7.89 -12.45 -0.39
C LEU A 58 -9.32 -12.84 0.00
N ASN A 59 -10.08 -13.49 -0.87
CA ASN A 59 -11.38 -14.06 -0.53
C ASN A 59 -11.24 -15.29 0.38
N GLU A 60 -10.31 -16.21 0.07
CA GLU A 60 -10.04 -17.39 0.91
C GLU A 60 -9.60 -16.98 2.32
N PHE A 61 -8.84 -15.90 2.42
CA PHE A 61 -8.33 -15.36 3.68
C PHE A 61 -9.10 -14.15 4.22
N LYS A 62 -10.35 -13.94 3.80
CA LYS A 62 -11.13 -12.73 4.16
C LYS A 62 -11.20 -12.45 5.66
N ASN A 63 -11.27 -13.49 6.48
CA ASN A 63 -11.32 -13.37 7.95
C ASN A 63 -9.96 -13.08 8.59
N SER A 64 -8.87 -13.23 7.82
CA SER A 64 -7.48 -12.98 8.23
C SER A 64 -6.95 -11.62 7.72
N VAL A 65 -7.68 -10.96 6.82
CA VAL A 65 -7.36 -9.61 6.36
C VAL A 65 -7.74 -8.63 7.47
N ALA A 66 -6.71 -8.02 8.08
CA ALA A 66 -6.85 -7.03 9.14
C ALA A 66 -6.16 -5.72 8.76
N ASN A 67 -6.37 -4.64 9.54
CA ASN A 67 -5.73 -3.35 9.30
C ASN A 67 -4.19 -3.41 9.31
N SER A 68 -3.60 -4.35 10.05
CA SER A 68 -2.14 -4.60 10.06
C SER A 68 -1.65 -5.45 8.89
N SER A 69 -2.56 -5.93 8.04
CA SER A 69 -2.23 -6.78 6.89
C SER A 69 -1.86 -5.92 5.70
N TRP A 70 -1.03 -6.48 4.84
CA TRP A 70 -0.57 -5.84 3.62
C TRP A 70 -0.17 -6.88 2.60
N ILE A 71 0.03 -6.45 1.37
CA ILE A 71 0.25 -7.35 0.23
C ILE A 71 1.45 -6.93 -0.59
N LEU A 72 2.21 -7.92 -1.04
CA LEU A 72 3.42 -7.76 -1.83
C LEU A 72 3.29 -8.55 -3.14
N ASN A 73 3.57 -7.92 -4.28
CA ASN A 73 3.96 -8.64 -5.47
C ASN A 73 5.47 -8.71 -5.52
N PHE A 74 5.97 -9.90 -5.75
CA PHE A 74 7.39 -10.14 -5.99
C PHE A 74 7.55 -10.97 -7.26
N GLY A 75 8.58 -10.67 -8.05
CA GLY A 75 8.92 -11.47 -9.21
C GLY A 75 10.10 -10.89 -9.98
N ILE A 76 10.53 -11.62 -11.00
CA ILE A 76 11.57 -11.15 -11.90
C ILE A 76 11.04 -10.12 -12.92
N CYS A 77 11.95 -9.40 -13.56
CA CYS A 77 11.64 -8.46 -14.63
C CYS A 77 12.80 -8.36 -15.64
N GLY A 78 12.48 -7.99 -16.87
CA GLY A 78 13.46 -7.59 -17.88
C GLY A 78 13.82 -6.11 -17.74
N ALA A 79 15.03 -5.71 -18.15
CA ALA A 79 15.49 -4.33 -18.05
C ALA A 79 16.50 -3.96 -19.14
N PRO A 80 16.73 -2.66 -19.43
CA PRO A 80 17.83 -2.24 -20.30
C PRO A 80 19.20 -2.40 -19.60
N LYS A 81 20.17 -2.99 -20.30
CA LYS A 81 21.49 -3.34 -19.77
C LYS A 81 22.30 -2.13 -19.29
N GLU A 82 22.09 -0.99 -19.93
CA GLU A 82 22.85 0.24 -19.71
C GLU A 82 22.54 0.88 -18.35
N SER A 83 21.34 0.61 -17.81
CA SER A 83 20.84 1.27 -16.59
C SER A 83 20.63 0.33 -15.40
N PHE A 84 20.62 -0.98 -15.61
CA PHE A 84 20.23 -1.95 -14.59
C PHE A 84 21.19 -3.16 -14.51
N LYS A 85 21.33 -3.75 -13.33
CA LYS A 85 22.16 -4.94 -13.10
C LYS A 85 21.30 -6.18 -12.85
N ILE A 86 21.60 -7.29 -13.52
CA ILE A 86 20.98 -8.59 -13.20
C ILE A 86 21.19 -8.91 -11.71
N GLY A 87 20.11 -9.32 -11.05
CA GLY A 87 20.06 -9.62 -9.62
C GLY A 87 19.78 -8.42 -8.72
N GLU A 88 19.75 -7.20 -9.25
CA GLU A 88 19.38 -6.00 -8.49
C GLU A 88 17.86 -5.92 -8.31
N SER A 89 17.41 -5.56 -7.10
CA SER A 89 15.99 -5.45 -6.75
C SER A 89 15.56 -3.99 -6.64
N PHE A 90 14.35 -3.70 -7.10
CA PHE A 90 13.76 -2.37 -7.11
C PHE A 90 12.38 -2.38 -6.47
N LEU A 91 12.10 -1.36 -5.67
CA LEU A 91 10.76 -1.05 -5.18
C LEU A 91 10.04 -0.19 -6.23
N ILE A 92 8.83 -0.58 -6.63
CA ILE A 92 8.15 0.07 -7.74
C ILE A 92 7.25 1.19 -7.25
N HIS A 93 7.54 2.42 -7.67
CA HIS A 93 6.79 3.64 -7.28
C HIS A 93 5.78 4.09 -8.35
N LYS A 94 5.88 3.54 -9.57
CA LYS A 94 4.94 3.79 -10.66
C LYS A 94 4.87 2.58 -11.59
N ILE A 95 3.66 2.18 -11.96
CA ILE A 95 3.44 1.14 -12.97
C ILE A 95 2.64 1.76 -14.11
N LYS A 96 3.14 1.63 -15.33
CA LYS A 96 2.41 1.94 -16.56
C LYS A 96 1.99 0.63 -17.20
N ASP A 97 0.73 0.50 -17.57
CA ASP A 97 0.26 -0.61 -18.41
C ASP A 97 0.34 -0.20 -19.86
N GLU A 98 1.01 -1.01 -20.69
CA GLU A 98 1.13 -0.77 -22.11
C GLU A 98 -0.24 -0.84 -22.79
N GLY A 99 -1.00 -1.92 -22.55
CA GLY A 99 -2.26 -2.19 -23.25
C GLY A 99 -3.36 -1.13 -23.03
N SER A 100 -3.44 -0.53 -21.84
CA SER A 100 -4.42 0.53 -21.53
C SER A 100 -3.85 1.94 -21.48
N ALA A 101 -2.54 2.10 -21.61
CA ALA A 101 -1.79 3.34 -21.41
C ALA A 101 -1.98 4.02 -20.03
N LYS A 102 -2.61 3.35 -19.07
CA LYS A 102 -2.87 3.89 -17.73
C LYS A 102 -1.64 3.77 -16.85
N SER A 103 -1.45 4.75 -15.97
CA SER A 103 -0.45 4.72 -14.92
C SER A 103 -1.10 4.65 -13.54
N ILE A 104 -0.47 3.92 -12.63
CA ILE A 104 -0.86 3.76 -11.24
C ILE A 104 0.37 3.92 -10.34
N TYR A 105 0.15 4.31 -9.09
CA TYR A 105 1.19 4.77 -8.18
C TYR A 105 0.98 4.12 -6.80
N PRO A 106 1.78 3.10 -6.45
CA PRO A 106 1.87 2.62 -5.08
C PRO A 106 2.41 3.72 -4.16
N ASP A 107 1.83 3.88 -2.97
CA ASP A 107 2.27 4.90 -2.01
C ASP A 107 3.45 4.35 -1.19
N ILE A 108 4.64 4.87 -1.42
CA ILE A 108 5.85 4.51 -0.66
C ILE A 108 6.03 5.52 0.47
N LEU A 109 5.37 5.27 1.60
CA LEU A 109 5.39 6.14 2.79
C LEU A 109 6.42 5.72 3.85
N PHE A 110 7.49 5.05 3.42
CA PHE A 110 8.54 4.52 4.28
C PHE A 110 9.91 4.63 3.59
N LYS A 111 10.98 4.63 4.37
CA LYS A 111 12.34 4.56 3.82
C LYS A 111 12.65 3.12 3.42
N SER A 112 12.89 2.91 2.13
CA SER A 112 13.30 1.63 1.57
C SER A 112 14.83 1.51 1.58
N PRO A 113 15.40 0.33 1.91
CA PRO A 113 16.83 0.06 1.73
C PRO A 113 17.19 -0.27 0.27
N ILE A 114 16.20 -0.56 -0.58
CA ILE A 114 16.39 -0.81 -2.01
C ILE A 114 15.94 0.38 -2.85
N PRO A 115 16.57 0.63 -4.01
CA PRO A 115 16.24 1.75 -4.89
C PRO A 115 14.81 1.65 -5.43
N GLU A 116 14.24 2.81 -5.77
CA GLU A 116 12.94 2.90 -6.40
C GLU A 116 13.04 2.96 -7.94
N SER A 117 12.09 2.37 -8.65
CA SER A 117 12.02 2.46 -10.11
C SER A 117 10.58 2.53 -10.63
N VAL A 118 10.44 3.02 -11.86
CA VAL A 118 9.21 2.85 -12.65
C VAL A 118 9.20 1.47 -13.30
N LEU A 119 8.01 0.99 -13.64
CA LEU A 119 7.77 -0.32 -14.26
C LEU A 119 6.77 -0.19 -15.41
N LEU A 120 7.03 -0.90 -16.52
CA LEU A 120 6.09 -1.10 -17.61
C LEU A 120 5.53 -2.53 -17.52
N THR A 121 4.22 -2.68 -17.43
CA THR A 121 3.55 -3.97 -17.56
C THR A 121 3.09 -4.17 -19.01
N VAL A 122 3.49 -5.28 -19.62
CA VAL A 122 3.17 -5.66 -21.01
C VAL A 122 2.36 -6.95 -21.05
N ASP A 123 1.67 -7.20 -22.17
CA ASP A 123 0.87 -8.42 -22.37
C ASP A 123 1.65 -9.61 -22.93
N LYS A 124 2.84 -9.34 -23.49
CA LYS A 124 3.71 -10.35 -24.08
C LYS A 124 5.16 -10.08 -23.67
N PRO A 125 6.00 -11.13 -23.54
CA PRO A 125 7.42 -10.94 -23.28
C PRO A 125 8.08 -10.02 -24.31
N VAL A 126 9.02 -9.19 -23.85
CA VAL A 126 9.80 -8.29 -24.69
C VAL A 126 11.15 -8.93 -24.96
N PHE A 127 11.49 -9.11 -26.24
CA PHE A 127 12.78 -9.64 -26.66
C PHE A 127 13.47 -8.68 -27.65
N GLN A 128 14.78 -8.46 -27.45
CA GLN A 128 15.60 -7.56 -28.25
C GLN A 128 15.59 -7.90 -29.75
N ASN A 129 15.42 -9.18 -30.10
CA ASN A 129 15.36 -9.63 -31.49
C ASN A 129 13.95 -9.53 -32.12
N GLU A 130 12.93 -9.16 -31.35
CA GLU A 130 11.52 -9.12 -31.80
C GLU A 130 10.95 -7.69 -31.87
N ILE A 131 11.64 -6.68 -31.30
CA ILE A 131 11.14 -5.30 -31.22
C ILE A 131 12.24 -4.31 -31.63
N SER A 132 11.87 -3.27 -32.39
CA SER A 132 12.80 -2.25 -32.90
C SER A 132 13.28 -1.26 -31.83
N GLU A 133 12.43 -0.94 -30.87
CA GLU A 133 12.72 -0.02 -29.78
C GLU A 133 12.44 -0.70 -28.44
N LEU A 134 13.50 -0.91 -27.66
CA LEU A 134 13.40 -1.53 -26.35
C LEU A 134 12.91 -0.52 -25.31
N PRO A 135 12.08 -0.95 -24.35
CA PRO A 135 11.71 -0.10 -23.21
C PRO A 135 12.94 0.32 -22.40
N ASN A 136 13.06 1.62 -22.12
CA ASN A 136 14.13 2.16 -21.28
C ASN A 136 13.77 2.11 -19.77
N THR A 137 13.13 1.03 -19.34
CA THR A 137 12.64 0.84 -17.96
C THR A 137 12.54 -0.65 -17.64
N LEU A 138 12.34 -1.00 -16.38
CA LEU A 138 11.94 -2.35 -15.97
C LEU A 138 10.63 -2.75 -16.67
N VAL A 139 10.52 -4.02 -17.05
CA VAL A 139 9.34 -4.60 -17.71
C VAL A 139 8.91 -5.89 -17.02
N ASP A 140 7.62 -6.01 -16.72
CA ASP A 140 7.00 -7.25 -16.24
C ASP A 140 5.68 -7.54 -16.96
N MET A 141 4.96 -8.58 -16.52
CA MET A 141 3.67 -8.94 -17.10
C MET A 141 2.52 -8.94 -16.08
N GLU A 142 2.78 -8.71 -14.79
CA GLU A 142 1.81 -8.99 -13.71
C GLU A 142 1.41 -7.76 -12.88
N ALA A 143 2.34 -6.83 -12.61
CA ALA A 143 2.23 -5.84 -11.55
C ALA A 143 0.97 -4.96 -11.67
N PHE A 144 0.59 -4.58 -12.90
CA PHE A 144 -0.61 -3.78 -13.09
C PHE A 144 -1.89 -4.53 -12.66
N GLY A 145 -2.01 -5.81 -13.04
CA GLY A 145 -3.15 -6.65 -12.66
C GLY A 145 -3.20 -6.91 -11.16
N PHE A 146 -2.04 -7.25 -10.58
CA PHE A 146 -1.87 -7.38 -9.13
C PHE A 146 -2.36 -6.14 -8.38
N PHE A 147 -1.90 -4.95 -8.77
CA PHE A 147 -2.21 -3.71 -8.06
C PHE A 147 -3.70 -3.38 -8.16
N GLN A 148 -4.30 -3.54 -9.34
CA GLN A 148 -5.72 -3.26 -9.55
C GLN A 148 -6.62 -4.15 -8.69
N ALA A 149 -6.30 -5.45 -8.58
CA ALA A 149 -7.02 -6.36 -7.70
C ALA A 149 -6.78 -6.03 -6.22
N SER A 150 -5.51 -5.82 -5.84
CA SER A 150 -5.12 -5.52 -4.45
C SER A 150 -5.79 -4.26 -3.91
N ARG A 151 -5.95 -3.21 -4.73
CA ARG A 151 -6.59 -1.95 -4.35
C ARG A 151 -8.08 -2.04 -3.99
N LYS A 152 -8.73 -3.18 -4.25
CA LYS A 152 -10.10 -3.44 -3.79
C LYS A 152 -10.15 -3.82 -2.31
N PHE A 153 -9.03 -4.26 -1.74
CA PHE A 153 -8.93 -4.78 -0.38
C PHE A 153 -7.94 -4.00 0.49
N PHE A 154 -6.95 -3.35 -0.12
CA PHE A 154 -5.90 -2.60 0.56
C PHE A 154 -5.83 -1.16 0.06
N SER A 155 -5.50 -0.24 0.97
CA SER A 155 -5.04 1.11 0.63
C SER A 155 -3.67 1.05 -0.05
N SER A 156 -3.33 2.06 -0.84
CA SER A 156 -2.13 2.05 -1.70
C SER A 156 -0.83 1.89 -0.91
N ASP A 157 -0.76 2.42 0.32
CA ASP A 157 0.37 2.32 1.26
C ASP A 157 0.65 0.90 1.76
N LYS A 158 -0.33 0.00 1.60
CA LYS A 158 -0.26 -1.42 1.98
C LYS A 158 0.02 -2.34 0.80
N ILE A 159 0.21 -1.79 -0.39
CA ILE A 159 0.50 -2.55 -1.60
C ILE A 159 1.94 -2.27 -2.00
N ARG A 160 2.77 -3.30 -1.97
CA ARG A 160 4.18 -3.19 -2.33
C ARG A 160 4.47 -4.06 -3.52
N ILE A 161 5.36 -3.60 -4.39
CA ILE A 161 5.75 -4.33 -5.60
C ILE A 161 7.26 -4.25 -5.68
N VAL A 162 7.91 -5.40 -5.65
CA VAL A 162 9.37 -5.53 -5.72
C VAL A 162 9.70 -6.38 -6.93
N LYS A 163 10.61 -5.88 -7.78
CA LYS A 163 11.05 -6.58 -8.97
C LYS A 163 12.56 -6.75 -8.96
N THR A 164 13.02 -7.95 -9.30
CA THR A 164 14.45 -8.27 -9.44
C THR A 164 14.79 -8.46 -10.91
N VAL A 165 15.85 -7.83 -11.38
CA VAL A 165 16.24 -7.93 -12.80
C VAL A 165 16.76 -9.34 -13.10
N SER A 166 16.13 -10.05 -14.04
CA SER A 166 16.55 -11.40 -14.48
C SER A 166 17.38 -11.39 -15.75
N ASP A 167 17.05 -10.50 -16.68
CA ASP A 167 17.56 -10.52 -18.03
C ASP A 167 17.53 -9.12 -18.66
N TYR A 168 18.19 -9.00 -19.81
CA TYR A 168 18.26 -7.77 -20.58
C TYR A 168 17.44 -7.86 -21.87
N PHE A 169 16.18 -8.27 -21.75
CA PHE A 169 15.28 -8.56 -22.87
C PHE A 169 15.82 -9.66 -23.79
N THR A 170 16.56 -10.59 -23.19
CA THR A 170 17.14 -11.76 -23.87
C THR A 170 16.40 -12.99 -23.39
N LYS A 171 16.09 -13.92 -24.30
CA LYS A 171 15.56 -15.22 -23.90
C LYS A 171 16.53 -15.86 -22.92
N LEU A 172 16.02 -16.30 -21.78
CA LEU A 172 16.78 -17.13 -20.85
C LEU A 172 16.97 -18.49 -21.53
N GLU A 173 18.09 -18.65 -22.22
CA GLU A 173 18.46 -19.92 -22.86
C GLU A 173 19.09 -20.85 -21.80
N SER A 174 18.71 -22.13 -21.84
CA SER A 174 19.27 -23.15 -20.95
C SER A 174 20.65 -23.59 -21.46
N GLU A 175 21.64 -22.72 -21.40
CA GLU A 175 23.01 -23.12 -21.72
C GLU A 175 23.72 -23.67 -20.47
N LYS A 176 23.81 -25.02 -20.42
CA LYS A 176 24.63 -25.88 -19.54
C LYS A 176 24.16 -26.09 -18.09
N GLU A 177 24.08 -27.39 -17.72
CA GLU A 177 23.94 -28.03 -16.38
C GLU A 177 22.84 -27.55 -15.40
N ILE A 178 22.38 -26.31 -15.47
CA ILE A 178 21.41 -25.70 -14.56
C ILE A 178 20.22 -25.24 -15.40
N GLY A 179 19.01 -25.73 -15.08
CA GLY A 179 17.80 -25.38 -15.82
C GLY A 179 17.40 -23.91 -15.62
N ILE A 180 16.53 -23.39 -16.50
CA ILE A 180 15.93 -22.04 -16.37
C ILE A 180 15.25 -21.86 -15.00
N ILE A 181 14.56 -22.91 -14.53
CA ILE A 181 13.93 -22.97 -13.21
C ILE A 181 14.93 -22.71 -12.08
N ASP A 182 16.10 -23.35 -12.15
CA ASP A 182 17.14 -23.21 -11.13
C ASP A 182 17.82 -21.85 -11.21
N THR A 183 17.99 -21.30 -12.41
CA THR A 183 18.53 -19.95 -12.64
C THR A 183 17.64 -18.89 -11.99
N ILE A 184 16.32 -18.95 -12.22
CA ILE A 184 15.36 -18.02 -11.60
C ILE A 184 15.37 -18.21 -10.08
N SER A 185 15.29 -19.46 -9.60
CA SER A 185 15.28 -19.76 -8.17
C SER A 185 16.56 -19.26 -7.48
N LEU A 186 17.72 -19.38 -8.12
CA LEU A 186 19.00 -18.90 -7.61
C LEU A 186 19.08 -17.37 -7.62
N GLY A 187 18.59 -16.73 -8.69
CA GLY A 187 18.47 -15.27 -8.77
C GLY A 187 17.62 -14.71 -7.64
N ILE A 188 16.45 -15.29 -7.41
CA ILE A 188 15.58 -14.91 -6.28
C ILE A 188 16.24 -15.19 -4.95
N LYS A 189 16.93 -16.33 -4.80
CA LYS A 189 17.66 -16.65 -3.56
C LYS A 189 18.71 -15.59 -3.22
N LYS A 190 19.38 -15.01 -4.22
CA LYS A 190 20.31 -13.89 -4.02
C LYS A 190 19.60 -12.59 -3.64
N ALA A 191 18.40 -12.34 -4.17
CA ALA A 191 17.57 -11.18 -3.86
C ALA A 191 16.77 -11.31 -2.54
N LEU A 192 16.77 -12.47 -1.88
CA LEU A 192 16.03 -12.67 -0.62
C LEU A 192 16.27 -11.61 0.45
N PRO A 193 17.51 -11.14 0.71
CA PRO A 193 17.74 -10.09 1.70
C PRO A 193 16.92 -8.82 1.43
N ASP A 194 16.85 -8.41 0.16
CA ASP A 194 16.07 -7.24 -0.28
C ASP A 194 14.57 -7.46 -0.05
N ILE A 195 14.05 -8.61 -0.47
CA ILE A 195 12.63 -8.96 -0.32
C ILE A 195 12.24 -9.02 1.16
N LEU A 196 13.07 -9.66 1.98
CA LEU A 196 12.86 -9.79 3.42
C LEU A 196 12.92 -8.42 4.12
N SER A 197 13.82 -7.54 3.66
CA SER A 197 13.89 -6.17 4.18
C SER A 197 12.56 -5.44 3.97
N ILE A 198 11.95 -5.55 2.78
CA ILE A 198 10.63 -4.98 2.50
C ILE A 198 9.54 -5.69 3.31
N LEU A 199 9.56 -7.02 3.43
CA LEU A 199 8.63 -7.80 4.27
C LEU A 199 8.69 -7.48 5.77
N SER A 200 9.79 -6.89 6.23
CA SER A 200 9.97 -6.51 7.63
C SER A 200 9.46 -5.11 7.96
N ILE A 201 9.37 -4.22 6.97
CA ILE A 201 8.92 -2.84 7.18
C ILE A 201 7.42 -2.87 7.50
N PRO A 202 6.99 -2.47 8.70
CA PRO A 202 5.57 -2.43 9.01
C PRO A 202 4.89 -1.44 8.06
N VAL A 203 3.63 -1.69 7.72
CA VAL A 203 2.81 -0.57 7.26
C VAL A 203 2.80 0.41 8.41
N SER A 204 3.18 1.66 8.15
CA SER A 204 2.96 2.73 9.12
C SER A 204 1.52 2.55 9.60
N LYS A 205 1.35 2.24 10.89
CA LYS A 205 0.09 2.61 11.50
C LYS A 205 0.05 4.10 11.21
N GLY A 206 -0.86 4.52 10.32
CA GLY A 206 -1.49 5.79 10.58
C GLY A 206 -1.87 5.63 12.04
N ASN A 207 -1.13 6.27 12.95
CA ASN A 207 -1.71 6.53 14.24
C ASN A 207 -2.94 7.31 13.80
N GLU A 208 -4.11 6.65 13.79
CA GLU A 208 -5.34 7.39 13.89
C GLU A 208 -5.09 8.18 15.16
N ILE A 209 -4.70 9.44 14.96
CA ILE A 209 -4.42 10.34 16.05
C ILE A 209 -5.80 10.63 16.58
N GLU A 210 -6.23 9.75 17.46
CA GLU A 210 -7.52 9.84 18.08
C GLU A 210 -7.48 10.98 19.08
N LEU A 211 -8.67 11.54 19.30
CA LEU A 211 -8.90 12.46 20.38
C LEU A 211 -8.74 11.67 21.69
N ARG A 212 -7.92 12.19 22.60
CA ARG A 212 -7.86 11.70 23.98
C ARG A 212 -9.23 11.87 24.63
N GLN A 213 -9.45 11.26 25.80
CA GLN A 213 -10.74 11.35 26.49
C GLN A 213 -11.19 12.80 26.74
N ASN A 214 -10.27 13.69 27.15
CA ASN A 214 -10.54 15.11 27.35
C ASN A 214 -10.90 15.83 26.04
N GLU A 215 -10.22 15.52 24.94
CA GLU A 215 -10.48 16.09 23.62
C GLU A 215 -11.80 15.58 23.03
N THR A 216 -12.13 14.33 23.29
CA THR A 216 -13.43 13.74 22.92
C THR A 216 -14.56 14.40 23.70
N ALA A 217 -14.36 14.65 25.00
CA ALA A 217 -15.31 15.41 25.82
C ALA A 217 -15.48 16.85 25.31
N ALA A 218 -14.39 17.51 24.92
CA ALA A 218 -14.43 18.84 24.32
C ALA A 218 -15.18 18.84 22.98
N LEU A 219 -14.96 17.85 22.11
CA LEU A 219 -15.69 17.70 20.86
C LEU A 219 -17.20 17.56 21.11
N SER A 220 -17.61 16.71 22.05
CA SER A 220 -19.02 16.53 22.42
C SER A 220 -19.62 17.82 22.97
N PHE A 221 -18.92 18.49 23.89
CA PHE A 221 -19.36 19.76 24.45
C PHE A 221 -19.56 20.82 23.37
N ILE A 222 -18.58 21.02 22.49
CA ILE A 222 -18.67 22.01 21.41
C ILE A 222 -19.82 21.68 20.45
N THR A 223 -19.99 20.40 20.13
CA THR A 223 -21.05 19.91 19.24
C THR A 223 -22.43 20.25 19.81
N GLU A 224 -22.65 19.98 21.09
CA GLU A 224 -23.91 20.28 21.79
C GLU A 224 -24.11 21.79 21.96
N PHE A 225 -23.08 22.49 22.43
CA PHE A 225 -23.13 23.92 22.71
C PHE A 225 -23.45 24.72 21.44
N LEU A 226 -22.79 24.40 20.32
CA LEU A 226 -23.00 25.07 19.02
C LEU A 226 -24.17 24.49 18.20
N ARG A 227 -24.84 23.43 18.67
CA ARG A 227 -25.92 22.71 17.96
C ARG A 227 -25.51 22.26 16.55
N LEU A 228 -24.34 21.63 16.45
CA LEU A 228 -23.77 21.20 15.17
C LEU A 228 -24.54 20.01 14.58
N SER A 229 -24.66 19.98 13.25
CA SER A 229 -25.07 18.79 12.51
C SER A 229 -23.98 17.70 12.50
N GLU A 230 -24.33 16.47 12.14
CA GLU A 230 -23.36 15.37 12.10
C GLU A 230 -22.19 15.66 11.14
N THR A 231 -22.46 16.31 10.00
CA THR A 231 -21.42 16.73 9.06
C THR A 231 -20.48 17.78 9.67
N GLU A 232 -21.01 18.76 10.41
CA GLU A 232 -20.21 19.80 11.06
C GLU A 232 -19.38 19.22 12.22
N LYS A 233 -19.92 18.24 12.96
CA LYS A 233 -19.18 17.47 13.97
C LYS A 233 -18.01 16.69 13.38
N ILE A 234 -18.21 16.04 12.22
CA ILE A 234 -17.13 15.34 11.51
C ILE A 234 -16.04 16.36 11.11
N GLN A 235 -16.42 17.49 10.52
CA GLN A 235 -15.47 18.55 10.13
C GLN A 235 -14.70 19.09 11.34
N LEU A 236 -15.38 19.35 12.45
CA LEU A 236 -14.74 19.81 13.69
C LEU A 236 -13.74 18.76 14.21
N LYS A 237 -14.12 17.47 14.22
CA LYS A 237 -13.23 16.38 14.61
C LYS A 237 -11.98 16.35 13.73
N ASP A 238 -12.13 16.48 12.41
CA ASP A 238 -11.00 16.50 11.47
C ASP A 238 -10.07 17.68 11.73
N TRP A 239 -10.62 18.86 12.04
CA TRP A 239 -9.81 20.04 12.39
C TRP A 239 -9.06 19.85 13.70
N MET A 240 -9.71 19.28 14.72
CA MET A 240 -9.09 18.97 16.02
C MET A 240 -7.92 17.98 15.86
N ILE A 241 -8.11 16.92 15.07
CA ILE A 241 -7.07 15.93 14.77
C ILE A 241 -5.92 16.59 13.99
N GLY A 242 -6.26 17.38 12.95
CA GLY A 242 -5.27 18.10 12.14
C GLY A 242 -4.41 19.07 12.95
N TYR A 243 -5.01 19.81 13.88
CA TYR A 243 -4.29 20.71 14.80
C TYR A 243 -3.29 19.95 15.66
N LYS A 244 -3.71 18.81 16.23
CA LYS A 244 -2.86 17.94 17.05
C LYS A 244 -1.68 17.37 16.25
N ILE A 245 -1.91 16.99 14.99
CA ILE A 245 -0.86 16.53 14.08
C ILE A 245 0.16 17.64 13.83
N ARG A 246 -0.28 18.86 13.52
CA ARG A 246 0.60 19.97 13.15
C ARG A 246 1.40 20.53 14.33
N THR A 247 0.76 20.65 15.48
CA THR A 247 1.32 21.39 16.63
C THR A 247 1.83 20.51 17.75
N GLY A 248 1.39 19.25 17.81
CA GLY A 248 1.60 18.37 18.97
C GLY A 248 0.79 18.75 20.22
N ASN A 249 0.01 19.85 20.18
CA ASN A 249 -0.76 20.35 21.30
C ASN A 249 -2.13 19.66 21.40
N SER A 250 -2.75 19.76 22.58
CA SER A 250 -4.11 19.24 22.76
C SER A 250 -5.14 20.12 22.07
N SER A 251 -6.05 19.48 21.33
CA SER A 251 -7.13 20.17 20.62
C SER A 251 -8.24 20.69 21.56
N GLU A 252 -8.24 20.32 22.83
CA GLU A 252 -9.16 20.88 23.84
C GLU A 252 -9.06 22.42 23.95
N GLN A 253 -7.92 23.01 23.57
CA GLN A 253 -7.68 24.45 23.61
C GLN A 253 -8.70 25.28 22.81
N GLY A 254 -9.38 24.69 21.81
CA GLY A 254 -10.46 25.38 21.10
C GLY A 254 -11.62 25.80 22.01
N LEU A 255 -11.80 25.15 23.16
CA LEU A 255 -12.75 25.61 24.18
C LEU A 255 -12.42 27.02 24.69
N ASN A 256 -11.15 27.43 24.68
CA ASN A 256 -10.76 28.77 25.14
C ASN A 256 -11.21 29.86 24.16
N ILE A 257 -11.32 29.55 22.87
CA ILE A 257 -11.91 30.46 21.86
C ILE A 257 -13.38 30.72 22.16
N LEU A 258 -14.08 29.72 22.71
CA LEU A 258 -15.47 29.88 23.15
C LEU A 258 -15.58 30.56 24.53
N LYS A 259 -14.49 30.68 25.29
CA LYS A 259 -14.45 31.31 26.63
C LYS A 259 -14.14 32.81 26.61
N SER A 260 -13.41 33.31 25.62
CA SER A 260 -12.92 34.69 25.67
C SER A 260 -14.08 35.69 25.52
N GLU A 261 -14.18 36.61 26.48
CA GLU A 261 -15.26 37.61 26.64
C GLU A 261 -15.42 38.58 25.44
N ASN A 262 -14.49 38.60 24.49
CA ASN A 262 -14.52 39.50 23.33
C ASN A 262 -15.34 39.00 22.13
N GLY A 263 -16.44 38.28 22.38
CA GLY A 263 -17.63 38.51 21.57
C GLY A 263 -18.11 37.41 20.62
N ILE A 264 -18.11 36.13 21.02
CA ILE A 264 -18.94 35.15 20.28
C ILE A 264 -19.92 34.39 21.18
N LEU A 265 -19.56 33.83 22.34
CA LEU A 265 -20.50 33.05 23.16
C LEU A 265 -20.24 33.13 24.68
N ASN A 266 -21.29 33.27 25.48
CA ASN A 266 -21.23 33.30 26.94
C ASN A 266 -21.53 31.91 27.50
N LEU A 267 -20.54 31.24 28.10
CA LEU A 267 -20.68 29.91 28.70
C LEU A 267 -21.57 29.86 29.95
N LYS A 268 -22.13 30.99 30.39
CA LYS A 268 -23.23 30.99 31.37
C LYS A 268 -24.50 30.37 30.81
N GLU A 269 -24.63 30.26 29.48
CA GLU A 269 -25.74 29.58 28.81
C GLU A 269 -25.36 28.13 28.48
N THR A 270 -26.35 27.23 28.47
CA THR A 270 -26.13 25.79 28.21
C THR A 270 -25.91 25.47 26.74
N ALA A 271 -26.34 26.34 25.81
CA ALA A 271 -26.14 26.24 24.36
C ALA A 271 -26.41 27.59 23.67
N VAL A 272 -25.94 27.75 22.43
CA VAL A 272 -26.28 28.90 21.57
C VAL A 272 -27.79 28.99 21.33
N LYS A 273 -28.33 30.20 21.21
CA LYS A 273 -29.77 30.42 21.01
C LYS A 273 -30.18 30.12 19.59
N THR A 274 -29.34 30.47 18.62
CA THR A 274 -29.64 30.34 17.19
C THR A 274 -28.63 29.48 16.43
N ARG A 275 -29.05 28.92 15.29
CA ARG A 275 -28.15 28.17 14.40
C ARG A 275 -27.08 29.06 13.76
N GLU A 276 -27.36 30.35 13.60
CA GLU A 276 -26.41 31.32 13.06
C GLU A 276 -25.25 31.58 14.03
N GLU A 277 -25.54 31.70 15.33
CA GLU A 277 -24.52 31.77 16.40
C GLU A 277 -23.65 30.52 16.43
N GLY A 278 -24.27 29.33 16.30
CA GLY A 278 -23.54 28.06 16.20
C GLY A 278 -22.55 28.03 15.03
N ARG A 279 -22.97 28.53 13.86
CA ARG A 279 -22.11 28.64 12.67
C ARG A 279 -20.97 29.64 12.85
N LYS A 280 -21.22 30.79 13.49
CA LYS A 280 -20.17 31.77 13.82
C LYS A 280 -19.12 31.17 14.76
N GLY A 281 -19.56 30.44 15.80
CA GLY A 281 -18.67 29.70 16.70
C GLY A 281 -17.85 28.63 15.97
N LEU A 282 -18.47 27.85 15.08
CA LEU A 282 -17.77 26.85 14.28
C LEU A 282 -16.72 27.48 13.35
N TYR A 283 -17.02 28.64 12.75
CA TYR A 283 -16.08 29.37 11.90
C TYR A 283 -14.86 29.88 12.70
N ALA A 284 -15.07 30.40 13.91
CA ALA A 284 -13.97 30.82 14.78
C ALA A 284 -13.07 29.63 15.17
N LEU A 285 -13.67 28.48 15.50
CA LEU A 285 -12.92 27.25 15.77
C LEU A 285 -12.14 26.78 14.55
N ARG A 286 -12.70 26.89 13.35
CA ARG A 286 -11.98 26.60 12.11
C ARG A 286 -10.71 27.44 11.98
N GLN A 287 -10.81 28.75 12.19
CA GLN A 287 -9.66 29.65 12.10
C GLN A 287 -8.57 29.27 13.11
N PHE A 288 -8.96 28.99 14.35
CA PHE A 288 -8.03 28.55 15.39
C PHE A 288 -7.35 27.22 15.06
N TYR A 289 -8.12 26.19 14.69
CA TYR A 289 -7.52 24.90 14.43
C TYR A 289 -6.69 24.90 13.15
N GLN A 290 -6.96 25.78 12.18
CA GLN A 290 -6.24 25.84 10.91
C GLN A 290 -5.05 26.82 10.89
N SER A 291 -4.86 27.65 11.92
CA SER A 291 -3.63 28.41 12.13
C SER A 291 -2.46 27.52 12.53
#